data_AF-A0A6A2ZRJ5-F1
#
_entry.id   AF-A0A6A2ZRJ5-F1
#
_cell.length_a   1.000
_cell.length_b   1.000
_cell.length_c   1.000
_cell.angle_alpha   90.00
_cell.angle_beta   90.00
_cell.angle_gamma   90.00
#
_symmetry.space_group_name_H-M   'P 1'
#
loop_
_entity.id
_entity.type
_entity.pdbx_description
1 polymer ?
#
loop_
_entity_poly.entity_id
_entity_poly.type
_entity_poly.pdbx_seq_one_letter_code
_entity_poly.pdbx_strand_id
1 'polypeptide(L)'
;MTFSVSMYKRTMSLLDIPSGVFKSNFFRPRREKDKVVILLGATGTGKSRLSIDLATRFPAEIINSDKIQLHAGLDIATNKIPEEERCGIPHHLLGVIHPKADFTATDFVGMALDAMASILSRSQVPIIAGGSNSYIEALVDDEDFLFRSKYECCFLCVEVAMPVLDQYVSDRVDKMVEMGMVDEVRKFFDANANYTVGIRKAIGVPEFDRYFRAEPFLNKRERDELLQEAIQEIKRNTRKLARRQLEKIQRLINKKNWQIQTVDATEVFLRRGKEADEAWEKLVAGPSTEIVAEFLYNFSSETLVNNPSIRVPSLPCGIML
;
A
#
# COMPACT_ATOMS: atom_id res chain seq x y z
N MET A 1 34.29 -73.29 33.92
CA MET A 1 34.60 -73.13 32.48
C MET A 1 35.27 -71.78 32.33
N THR A 2 36.61 -71.69 32.30
CA THR A 2 37.45 -71.54 31.07
C THR A 2 37.01 -70.32 30.24
N PHE A 3 37.78 -69.29 29.87
CA PHE A 3 39.21 -68.92 29.72
C PHE A 3 39.25 -67.35 29.84
N SER A 4 40.16 -66.69 30.55
CA SER A 4 41.56 -66.35 30.17
C SER A 4 41.74 -65.08 29.28
N VAL A 5 42.44 -64.09 29.88
CA VAL A 5 43.58 -63.27 29.37
C VAL A 5 43.29 -62.21 28.29
N SER A 6 43.33 -60.90 28.61
CA SER A 6 44.51 -60.00 28.80
C SER A 6 45.35 -59.77 27.54
N MET A 7 45.43 -58.50 27.09
CA MET A 7 46.67 -57.71 26.86
C MET A 7 46.28 -56.37 26.23
N TYR A 8 46.34 -55.24 26.96
CA TYR A 8 47.46 -54.29 26.99
C TYR A 8 48.04 -53.91 25.62
N LYS A 9 47.83 -52.65 25.22
CA LYS A 9 48.95 -51.78 24.87
C LYS A 9 48.63 -50.31 25.17
N ARG A 10 49.46 -49.80 26.06
CA ARG A 10 49.59 -48.42 26.50
C ARG A 10 50.53 -47.73 25.52
N THR A 11 50.17 -46.55 25.02
CA THR A 11 51.17 -45.57 24.58
C THR A 11 50.75 -44.22 25.14
N MET A 12 51.39 -43.82 26.23
CA MET A 12 51.46 -42.42 26.67
C MET A 12 52.58 -41.73 25.92
N SER A 13 52.34 -40.52 25.45
CA SER A 13 53.34 -39.49 25.11
C SER A 13 52.57 -38.34 24.44
N LEU A 14 52.68 -37.05 24.78
CA LEU A 14 53.50 -36.30 25.73
C LEU A 14 52.81 -34.92 25.88
N LEU A 15 52.68 -34.48 27.13
CA LEU A 15 52.71 -33.09 27.63
C LEU A 15 51.68 -32.04 27.15
N ASP A 16 51.04 -31.50 28.18
CA ASP A 16 50.20 -30.31 28.28
C ASP A 16 50.82 -29.00 27.75
N ILE A 17 49.96 -28.05 27.35
CA ILE A 17 49.78 -26.71 27.98
C ILE A 17 48.69 -25.91 27.20
N PRO A 18 47.91 -25.04 27.87
CA PRO A 18 46.55 -24.68 27.49
C PRO A 18 46.46 -23.29 26.84
N SER A 19 45.46 -23.06 25.97
CA SER A 19 45.05 -21.70 25.64
C SER A 19 43.68 -21.64 24.99
N GLY A 20 42.77 -20.92 25.64
CA GLY A 20 41.65 -20.28 24.97
C GLY A 20 40.35 -21.06 25.00
N VAL A 21 39.53 -20.76 26.00
CA VAL A 21 38.07 -20.79 25.83
C VAL A 21 37.76 -19.80 24.72
N PHE A 22 37.79 -20.26 23.47
CA PHE A 22 37.04 -19.62 22.39
C PHE A 22 35.58 -19.82 22.77
N LYS A 23 34.99 -18.80 23.41
CA LYS A 23 33.56 -18.57 23.33
C LYS A 23 33.27 -18.51 21.83
N SER A 24 32.82 -19.63 21.28
CA SER A 24 32.15 -19.65 20.00
C SER A 24 31.05 -18.63 20.13
N ASN A 25 31.25 -17.46 19.52
CA ASN A 25 30.18 -16.54 19.27
C ASN A 25 29.11 -17.36 18.57
N PHE A 26 28.02 -17.58 19.32
CA PHE A 26 26.81 -18.18 18.84
C PHE A 26 26.52 -17.56 17.47
N PHE A 27 26.74 -18.32 16.39
CA PHE A 27 26.07 -18.08 15.13
C PHE A 27 24.59 -18.32 15.43
N ARG A 28 23.90 -17.30 15.96
CA ARG A 28 22.44 -17.25 15.86
C ARG A 28 22.17 -17.15 14.37
N PRO A 29 21.48 -18.12 13.73
CA PRO A 29 21.05 -17.93 12.36
C PRO A 29 20.29 -16.60 12.31
N ARG A 30 20.62 -15.75 11.33
CA ARG A 30 19.84 -14.53 11.08
C ARG A 30 18.40 -14.98 10.94
N ARG A 31 17.53 -14.53 11.84
CA ARG A 31 16.10 -14.78 11.73
C ARG A 31 15.69 -14.18 10.37
N GLU A 32 15.13 -15.01 9.50
CA GLU A 32 14.61 -14.54 8.23
C GLU A 32 13.51 -13.50 8.54
N LYS A 33 13.59 -12.34 7.90
CA LYS A 33 12.66 -11.24 8.14
C LYS A 33 11.33 -11.56 7.47
N ASP A 34 10.25 -11.17 8.11
CA ASP A 34 8.92 -11.25 7.50
C ASP A 34 8.83 -10.27 6.32
N LYS A 35 8.20 -10.67 5.23
CA LYS A 35 8.15 -9.88 4.00
C LYS A 35 6.88 -9.03 3.93
N VAL A 36 7.01 -7.78 3.52
CA VAL A 36 5.89 -6.84 3.29
C VAL A 36 6.04 -6.13 1.97
N VAL A 37 4.93 -5.97 1.24
CA VAL A 37 4.88 -5.19 -0.01
C VAL A 37 4.21 -3.86 0.29
N ILE A 38 4.80 -2.77 -0.19
CA ILE A 38 4.31 -1.39 0.06
C ILE A 38 4.10 -0.70 -1.28
N LEU A 39 2.86 -0.33 -1.57
CA LEU A 39 2.45 0.36 -2.79
C LEU A 39 2.30 1.87 -2.55
N LEU A 40 3.19 2.62 -3.19
CA LEU A 40 3.24 4.07 -3.20
C LEU A 40 2.69 4.63 -4.53
N GLY A 41 2.43 5.92 -4.56
CA GLY A 41 1.91 6.64 -5.73
C GLY A 41 0.91 7.73 -5.35
N ALA A 42 0.76 8.73 -6.21
CA ALA A 42 -0.21 9.81 -6.01
C ALA A 42 -1.67 9.33 -6.09
N THR A 43 -2.62 10.11 -5.57
CA THR A 43 -4.06 9.82 -5.73
C THR A 43 -4.41 9.65 -7.21
N GLY A 44 -5.19 8.62 -7.52
CA GLY A 44 -5.62 8.35 -8.90
C GLY A 44 -4.63 7.57 -9.77
N THR A 45 -3.43 7.21 -9.29
CA THR A 45 -2.47 6.45 -10.12
C THR A 45 -2.78 4.95 -10.26
N GLY A 46 -3.84 4.44 -9.62
CA GLY A 46 -4.24 3.03 -9.74
C GLY A 46 -3.68 2.08 -8.67
N LYS A 47 -3.16 2.59 -7.55
CA LYS A 47 -2.65 1.76 -6.43
C LYS A 47 -3.63 0.69 -5.95
N SER A 48 -4.92 1.02 -5.81
CA SER A 48 -5.94 0.06 -5.36
C SER A 48 -6.13 -1.07 -6.37
N ARG A 49 -6.16 -0.75 -7.66
CA ARG A 49 -6.19 -1.75 -8.74
C ARG A 49 -4.98 -2.67 -8.64
N LEU A 50 -3.78 -2.11 -8.52
CA LEU A 50 -2.56 -2.91 -8.41
C LEU A 50 -2.52 -3.78 -7.14
N SER A 51 -3.02 -3.30 -6.00
CA SER A 51 -3.08 -4.13 -4.78
C SER A 51 -3.98 -5.34 -4.95
N ILE A 52 -5.10 -5.21 -5.68
CA ILE A 52 -5.99 -6.34 -6.00
C ILE A 52 -5.31 -7.29 -6.99
N ASP A 53 -4.69 -6.76 -8.04
CA ASP A 53 -3.97 -7.59 -9.01
C ASP A 53 -2.87 -8.43 -8.35
N LEU A 54 -2.14 -7.85 -7.39
CA LEU A 54 -1.14 -8.58 -6.63
C LEU A 54 -1.79 -9.58 -5.65
N ALA A 55 -2.85 -9.18 -4.94
CA ALA A 55 -3.52 -10.06 -3.97
C ALA A 55 -4.31 -11.22 -4.60
N THR A 56 -4.61 -11.14 -5.89
CA THR A 56 -5.18 -12.27 -6.65
C THR A 56 -4.10 -13.22 -7.17
N ARG A 57 -2.85 -12.77 -7.30
CA ARG A 57 -1.70 -13.55 -7.78
C ARG A 57 -0.86 -14.16 -6.64
N PHE A 58 -0.90 -13.55 -5.46
CA PHE A 58 -0.18 -13.99 -4.27
C PHE A 58 -1.16 -14.19 -3.11
N PRO A 59 -0.91 -15.13 -2.19
CA PRO A 59 -1.73 -15.29 -0.99
C PRO A 59 -1.53 -14.08 -0.08
N ALA A 60 -2.32 -13.03 -0.27
CA ALA A 60 -2.09 -11.73 0.34
C ALA A 60 -3.38 -11.08 0.82
N GLU A 61 -3.22 -10.13 1.74
CA GLU A 61 -4.30 -9.28 2.24
C GLU A 61 -3.84 -7.82 2.21
N ILE A 62 -4.78 -6.89 2.10
CA ILE A 62 -4.47 -5.47 1.86
C ILE A 62 -4.65 -4.67 3.15
N ILE A 63 -3.68 -3.82 3.47
CA ILE A 63 -3.76 -2.84 4.56
C ILE A 63 -3.85 -1.45 3.95
N ASN A 64 -4.98 -0.76 4.15
CA ASN A 64 -5.13 0.62 3.69
C ASN A 64 -4.27 1.58 4.53
N SER A 65 -3.54 2.45 3.84
CA SER A 65 -2.73 3.51 4.45
C SER A 65 -3.15 4.92 4.00
N ASP A 66 -4.31 5.08 3.34
CA ASP A 66 -4.90 6.40 3.14
C ASP A 66 -5.65 6.86 4.39
N LYS A 67 -5.12 7.91 5.04
CA LYS A 67 -5.64 8.46 6.30
C LYS A 67 -7.11 8.88 6.27
N ILE A 68 -7.64 9.24 5.11
CA ILE A 68 -9.03 9.64 4.99
C ILE A 68 -9.89 8.38 4.86
N GLN A 69 -9.45 7.41 4.05
CA GLN A 69 -10.18 6.15 3.82
C GLN A 69 -10.24 5.23 5.05
N LEU A 70 -9.43 5.48 6.08
CA LEU A 70 -9.55 4.81 7.37
C LEU A 70 -10.94 4.99 8.01
N HIS A 71 -11.61 6.12 7.74
CA HIS A 71 -12.87 6.50 8.39
C HIS A 71 -14.09 5.93 7.66
N ALA A 72 -15.10 5.55 8.43
CA ALA A 72 -16.38 5.07 7.91
C ALA A 72 -17.16 6.16 7.16
N GLY A 73 -17.84 5.77 6.09
CA GLY A 73 -18.67 6.66 5.26
C GLY A 73 -17.87 7.55 4.30
N LEU A 74 -18.57 8.40 3.56
CA LEU A 74 -18.02 9.20 2.46
C LEU A 74 -17.26 8.34 1.43
N ASP A 75 -17.78 7.19 1.06
CA ASP A 75 -17.07 6.21 0.24
C ASP A 75 -16.79 6.74 -1.17
N ILE A 76 -17.73 7.49 -1.74
CA ILE A 76 -17.55 8.15 -3.04
C ILE A 76 -16.54 9.29 -2.89
N ALA A 77 -16.77 10.24 -1.98
CA ALA A 77 -15.92 11.42 -1.81
C ALA A 77 -14.47 11.07 -1.42
N THR A 78 -14.27 9.96 -0.71
CA THR A 78 -12.95 9.45 -0.30
C THR A 78 -12.36 8.42 -1.26
N ASN A 79 -13.09 8.09 -2.34
CA ASN A 79 -12.67 7.18 -3.40
C ASN A 79 -12.25 5.80 -2.84
N LYS A 80 -13.02 5.25 -1.90
CA LYS A 80 -12.79 3.88 -1.43
C LYS A 80 -13.10 2.90 -2.55
N ILE A 81 -12.34 1.81 -2.62
CA ILE A 81 -12.64 0.72 -3.55
C ILE A 81 -13.99 0.08 -3.18
N PRO A 82 -14.96 0.00 -4.11
CA PRO A 82 -16.25 -0.67 -3.87
C PRO A 82 -16.06 -2.14 -3.52
N GLU A 83 -16.99 -2.73 -2.77
CA GLU A 83 -16.88 -4.14 -2.32
C GLU A 83 -16.81 -5.11 -3.51
N GLU A 84 -17.58 -4.85 -4.56
CA GLU A 84 -17.59 -5.62 -5.80
C GLU A 84 -16.24 -5.62 -6.54
N GLU A 85 -15.44 -4.57 -6.40
CA GLU A 85 -14.11 -4.46 -7.01
C GLU A 85 -13.00 -5.05 -6.13
N ARG A 86 -13.30 -5.48 -4.90
CA ARG A 86 -12.31 -6.08 -3.99
C ARG A 86 -12.02 -7.55 -4.30
N CYS A 87 -12.79 -8.20 -5.16
CA CYS A 87 -12.63 -9.61 -5.54
C CYS A 87 -12.57 -10.57 -4.33
N GLY A 88 -13.25 -10.23 -3.22
CA GLY A 88 -13.22 -11.02 -1.97
C GLY A 88 -11.90 -10.95 -1.20
N ILE A 89 -10.94 -10.11 -1.60
CA ILE A 89 -9.68 -9.92 -0.91
C ILE A 89 -9.92 -9.17 0.41
N PRO A 90 -9.44 -9.70 1.56
CA PRO A 90 -9.57 -9.00 2.84
C PRO A 90 -8.85 -7.64 2.83
N HIS A 91 -9.57 -6.62 3.29
CA HIS A 91 -9.04 -5.27 3.48
C HIS A 91 -9.05 -4.89 4.96
N HIS A 92 -7.89 -4.49 5.46
CA HIS A 92 -7.69 -3.96 6.80
C HIS A 92 -7.63 -2.44 6.74
N LEU A 93 -8.07 -1.80 7.82
CA LEU A 93 -8.01 -0.35 8.00
C LEU A 93 -8.74 0.45 6.91
N LEU A 94 -9.81 -0.10 6.33
CA LEU A 94 -10.64 0.57 5.33
C LEU A 94 -12.04 0.80 5.91
N GLY A 95 -12.36 2.05 6.24
CA GLY A 95 -13.69 2.41 6.77
C GLY A 95 -13.97 1.94 8.20
N VAL A 96 -12.95 1.62 8.99
CA VAL A 96 -13.10 1.05 10.35
C VAL A 96 -13.08 2.08 11.47
N ILE A 97 -12.63 3.30 11.19
CA ILE A 97 -12.50 4.37 12.18
C ILE A 97 -13.76 5.23 12.20
N HIS A 98 -14.20 5.63 13.40
CA HIS A 98 -15.36 6.48 13.56
C HIS A 98 -15.17 7.83 12.81
N PRO A 99 -16.17 8.34 12.06
CA PRO A 99 -15.99 9.50 11.17
C PRO A 99 -15.46 10.78 11.83
N LYS A 100 -15.79 10.99 13.12
CA LYS A 100 -15.37 12.17 13.90
C LYS A 100 -14.11 11.96 14.72
N ALA A 101 -13.58 10.74 14.77
CA ALA A 101 -12.35 10.47 15.51
C ALA A 101 -11.17 11.07 14.76
N ASP A 102 -10.22 11.66 15.48
CA ASP A 102 -8.92 11.93 14.91
C ASP A 102 -8.10 10.65 14.88
N PHE A 103 -7.23 10.55 13.87
CA PHE A 103 -6.38 9.39 13.68
C PHE A 103 -4.96 9.84 13.35
N THR A 104 -4.01 9.46 14.20
CA THR A 104 -2.61 9.89 14.11
C THR A 104 -1.75 8.87 13.37
N ALA A 105 -0.50 9.25 13.06
CA ALA A 105 0.46 8.30 12.51
C ALA A 105 0.84 7.21 13.51
N THR A 106 0.85 7.53 14.81
CA THR A 106 1.11 6.55 15.87
C THR A 106 -0.01 5.52 15.97
N ASP A 107 -1.27 5.96 15.87
CA ASP A 107 -2.43 5.04 15.83
C ASP A 107 -2.34 4.13 14.61
N PHE A 108 -1.98 4.69 13.44
CA PHE A 108 -1.74 3.90 12.23
C PHE A 108 -0.68 2.82 12.45
N VAL A 109 0.47 3.17 13.01
CA VAL A 109 1.58 2.23 13.23
C VAL A 109 1.13 1.06 14.09
N GLY A 110 0.45 1.33 15.21
CA GLY A 110 -0.07 0.27 16.09
C GLY A 110 -1.02 -0.68 15.35
N MET A 111 -2.05 -0.13 14.71
CA MET A 111 -3.05 -0.94 14.02
C MET A 111 -2.50 -1.67 12.78
N ALA A 112 -1.55 -1.06 12.06
CA ALA A 112 -0.91 -1.68 10.91
C ALA A 112 -0.02 -2.86 11.35
N LEU A 113 0.73 -2.73 12.45
CA LEU A 113 1.53 -3.83 12.99
C LEU A 113 0.66 -5.00 13.46
N ASP A 114 -0.48 -4.73 14.09
CA ASP A 114 -1.44 -5.77 14.50
C ASP A 114 -2.04 -6.49 13.27
N ALA A 115 -2.44 -5.73 12.25
CA ALA A 115 -2.93 -6.30 10.99
C ALA A 115 -1.86 -7.14 10.30
N MET A 116 -0.63 -6.65 10.20
CA MET A 116 0.50 -7.39 9.63
C MET A 116 0.76 -8.70 10.38
N ALA A 117 0.83 -8.66 11.72
CA ALA A 117 1.04 -9.86 12.53
C ALA A 117 -0.09 -10.90 12.31
N SER A 118 -1.33 -10.43 12.22
CA SER A 118 -2.50 -11.26 11.91
C SER A 118 -2.38 -11.92 10.54
N ILE A 119 -2.07 -11.16 9.48
CA ILE A 119 -1.91 -11.65 8.10
C ILE A 119 -0.78 -12.68 8.01
N LEU A 120 0.39 -12.36 8.59
CA LEU A 120 1.56 -13.23 8.58
C LEU A 120 1.30 -14.54 9.35
N SER A 121 0.49 -14.51 10.42
CA SER A 121 0.11 -15.72 11.16
C SER A 121 -0.72 -16.72 10.33
N ARG A 122 -1.35 -16.23 9.24
CA ARG A 122 -2.07 -17.04 8.25
C ARG A 122 -1.20 -17.44 7.05
N SER A 123 0.11 -17.21 7.12
CA SER A 123 1.06 -17.42 6.02
C SER A 123 0.71 -16.63 4.75
N GLN A 124 0.13 -15.44 4.93
CA GLN A 124 -0.19 -14.52 3.84
C GLN A 124 0.75 -13.32 3.85
N VAL A 125 0.86 -12.66 2.69
CA VAL A 125 1.71 -11.48 2.49
C VAL A 125 0.89 -10.21 2.77
N PRO A 126 1.32 -9.33 3.69
CA PRO A 126 0.71 -8.02 3.84
C PRO A 126 1.10 -7.11 2.67
N ILE A 127 0.09 -6.54 2.01
CA ILE A 127 0.25 -5.48 0.99
C ILE A 127 -0.30 -4.17 1.57
N ILE A 128 0.57 -3.21 1.86
CA ILE A 128 0.18 -1.89 2.35
C ILE A 128 0.00 -0.95 1.17
N ALA A 129 -1.19 -0.39 0.97
CA ALA A 129 -1.50 0.48 -0.15
C ALA A 129 -2.22 1.76 0.30
N GLY A 130 -1.82 2.93 -0.21
CA GLY A 130 -2.48 4.20 0.12
C GLY A 130 -1.65 5.44 -0.18
N GLY A 131 -2.29 6.61 -0.09
CA GLY A 131 -1.68 7.89 -0.48
C GLY A 131 -1.03 8.69 0.66
N SER A 132 -1.09 8.22 1.92
CA SER A 132 -0.55 8.96 3.06
C SER A 132 0.88 8.53 3.38
N ASN A 133 1.83 9.02 2.57
CA ASN A 133 3.28 8.70 2.73
C ASN A 133 3.83 8.97 4.14
N SER A 134 3.23 9.88 4.91
CA SER A 134 3.62 10.13 6.31
C SER A 134 3.32 8.95 7.24
N TYR A 135 2.27 8.17 6.96
CA TYR A 135 1.96 6.97 7.74
C TYR A 135 2.92 5.84 7.39
N ILE A 136 3.22 5.65 6.11
CA ILE A 136 4.23 4.69 5.66
C ILE A 136 5.61 5.05 6.21
N GLU A 137 6.01 6.33 6.17
CA GLU A 137 7.29 6.77 6.75
C GLU A 137 7.32 6.54 8.27
N ALA A 138 6.26 6.86 9.00
CA ALA A 138 6.21 6.61 10.44
C ALA A 138 6.29 5.12 10.80
N LEU A 139 5.74 4.24 9.95
CA LEU A 139 5.82 2.79 10.13
C LEU A 139 7.23 2.25 9.82
N VAL A 140 7.84 2.71 8.73
CA VAL A 140 9.08 2.13 8.17
C VAL A 140 10.36 2.75 8.76
N ASP A 141 10.35 4.06 9.02
CA ASP A 141 11.48 4.81 9.57
C ASP A 141 11.22 5.12 11.05
N ASP A 142 10.94 4.09 11.85
CA ASP A 142 10.78 4.23 13.31
C ASP A 142 12.10 4.55 14.02
N GLU A 143 12.03 5.28 15.14
CA GLU A 143 13.22 5.82 15.84
C GLU A 143 14.18 4.71 16.32
N ASP A 144 13.65 3.54 16.66
CA ASP A 144 14.39 2.40 17.20
C ASP A 144 14.77 1.37 16.11
N PHE A 145 14.47 1.64 14.84
CA PHE A 145 14.66 0.73 13.69
C PHE A 145 14.01 -0.66 13.87
N LEU A 146 13.01 -0.78 14.75
CA LEU A 146 12.34 -2.02 15.09
C LEU A 146 11.63 -2.62 13.89
N PHE A 147 10.99 -1.79 13.06
CA PHE A 147 10.28 -2.26 11.89
C PHE A 147 11.23 -2.94 10.91
N ARG A 148 12.29 -2.25 10.49
CA ARG A 148 13.29 -2.79 9.57
C ARG A 148 14.11 -3.93 10.17
N SER A 149 14.14 -4.08 11.49
CA SER A 149 14.77 -5.25 12.12
C SER A 149 13.96 -6.53 11.93
N LYS A 150 12.62 -6.42 11.84
CA LYS A 150 11.67 -7.54 11.74
C LYS A 150 11.21 -7.81 10.32
N TYR A 151 11.03 -6.74 9.54
CA TYR A 151 10.44 -6.79 8.21
C TYR A 151 11.43 -6.44 7.10
N GLU A 152 11.32 -7.15 6.00
CA GLU A 152 11.92 -6.80 4.72
C GLU A 152 10.84 -6.20 3.81
N CYS A 153 11.15 -5.12 3.11
CA CYS A 153 10.18 -4.35 2.35
C CYS A 153 10.46 -4.39 0.85
N CYS A 154 9.43 -4.68 0.07
CA CYS A 154 9.39 -4.39 -1.36
C CYS A 154 8.55 -3.13 -1.58
N PHE A 155 9.18 -2.05 -2.03
CA PHE A 155 8.49 -0.80 -2.35
C PHE A 155 8.23 -0.73 -3.86
N LEU A 156 6.96 -0.65 -4.23
CA LEU A 156 6.53 -0.34 -5.59
C LEU A 156 5.91 1.07 -5.61
N CYS A 157 6.15 1.85 -6.67
CA CYS A 157 5.50 3.14 -6.88
C CYS A 157 4.84 3.17 -8.26
N VAL A 158 3.53 3.39 -8.29
CA VAL A 158 2.82 3.61 -9.56
C VAL A 158 2.86 5.10 -9.89
N GLU A 159 3.56 5.43 -10.96
CA GLU A 159 3.73 6.80 -11.44
C GLU A 159 2.92 7.05 -12.72
N VAL A 160 2.48 8.29 -12.88
CA VAL A 160 1.79 8.78 -14.08
C VAL A 160 2.31 10.19 -14.31
N ALA A 161 2.63 10.52 -15.57
CA ALA A 161 3.07 11.86 -15.94
C ALA A 161 2.05 12.91 -15.49
N MET A 162 2.52 13.98 -14.82
CA MET A 162 1.65 14.96 -14.16
C MET A 162 0.56 15.57 -15.07
N PRO A 163 0.82 15.95 -16.34
CA PRO A 163 -0.23 16.47 -17.20
C PRO A 163 -1.37 15.47 -17.44
N VAL A 164 -1.04 14.18 -17.59
CA VAL A 164 -2.01 13.10 -17.78
C VAL A 164 -2.77 12.84 -16.48
N LEU A 165 -2.06 12.79 -15.35
CA LEU A 165 -2.67 12.58 -14.04
C LEU A 165 -3.59 13.75 -13.65
N ASP A 166 -3.19 14.99 -13.92
CA ASP A 166 -4.00 16.19 -13.63
C ASP A 166 -5.34 16.17 -14.34
N GLN A 167 -5.36 15.74 -15.61
CA GLN A 167 -6.59 15.57 -16.37
C GLN A 167 -7.42 14.44 -15.78
N TYR A 168 -6.82 13.26 -15.59
CA TYR A 168 -7.52 12.09 -15.06
C TYR A 168 -8.18 12.35 -13.70
N VAL A 169 -7.46 12.94 -12.74
CA VAL A 169 -8.06 13.20 -11.42
C VAL A 169 -9.15 14.28 -11.46
N SER A 170 -9.12 15.16 -12.47
CA SER A 170 -10.18 16.15 -12.69
C SER A 170 -11.43 15.47 -13.24
N ASP A 171 -11.28 14.63 -14.27
CA ASP A 171 -12.39 13.86 -14.86
C ASP A 171 -12.98 12.87 -13.85
N ARG A 172 -12.15 12.31 -12.98
CA ARG A 172 -12.61 11.44 -11.89
C ARG A 172 -13.53 12.18 -10.92
N VAL A 173 -13.26 13.45 -10.62
CA VAL A 173 -14.16 14.26 -9.77
C VAL A 173 -15.51 14.43 -10.43
N ASP A 174 -15.57 14.63 -11.75
CA ASP A 174 -16.85 14.68 -12.47
C ASP A 174 -17.63 13.37 -12.31
N LYS A 175 -16.95 12.23 -12.51
CA LYS A 175 -17.56 10.92 -12.28
C LYS A 175 -18.03 10.72 -10.84
N MET A 176 -17.27 11.18 -9.85
CA MET A 176 -17.68 11.12 -8.44
C MET A 176 -18.97 11.92 -8.21
N VAL A 177 -19.10 13.10 -8.82
CA VAL A 177 -20.32 13.91 -8.76
C VAL A 177 -21.49 13.17 -9.42
N GLU A 178 -21.29 12.60 -10.61
CA GLU A 178 -22.28 11.77 -11.31
C GLU A 178 -22.74 10.56 -10.49
N MET A 179 -21.82 9.97 -9.70
CA MET A 179 -22.10 8.86 -8.78
C MET A 179 -22.85 9.29 -7.51
N GLY A 180 -23.11 10.58 -7.30
CA GLY A 180 -23.85 11.09 -6.15
C GLY A 180 -22.97 11.61 -4.99
N MET A 181 -21.72 11.99 -5.25
CA MET A 181 -20.83 12.60 -4.23
C MET A 181 -21.49 13.79 -3.52
N VAL A 182 -22.24 14.64 -4.25
CA VAL A 182 -22.90 15.82 -3.66
C VAL A 182 -23.91 15.39 -2.59
N ASP A 183 -24.73 14.39 -2.89
CA ASP A 183 -25.73 13.88 -1.95
C ASP A 183 -25.10 13.13 -0.78
N GLU A 184 -24.01 12.40 -1.04
CA GLU A 184 -23.23 11.72 -0.01
C GLU A 184 -22.64 12.73 0.98
N VAL A 185 -21.98 13.78 0.49
CA VAL A 185 -21.39 14.81 1.35
C VAL A 185 -22.48 15.64 2.04
N ARG A 186 -23.62 15.90 1.38
CA ARG A 186 -24.76 16.62 1.99
C ARG A 186 -25.25 15.92 3.27
N LYS A 187 -25.26 14.57 3.30
CA LYS A 187 -25.63 13.80 4.51
C LYS A 187 -24.65 13.98 5.67
N PHE A 188 -23.41 14.40 5.39
CA PHE A 188 -22.38 14.68 6.40
C PHE A 188 -22.25 16.17 6.75
N PHE A 189 -22.99 17.04 6.06
CA PHE A 189 -22.96 18.47 6.29
C PHE A 189 -23.45 18.83 7.70
N ASP A 190 -22.74 19.74 8.34
CA ASP A 190 -23.04 20.26 9.67
C ASP A 190 -22.54 21.71 9.72
N ALA A 191 -23.46 22.65 9.96
CA ALA A 191 -23.16 24.07 9.93
C ALA A 191 -22.14 24.50 11.01
N ASN A 192 -21.93 23.69 12.05
CA ASN A 192 -20.96 23.91 13.12
C ASN A 192 -19.74 22.98 12.99
N ALA A 193 -19.54 22.37 11.82
CA ALA A 193 -18.47 21.42 11.62
C ALA A 193 -17.07 22.05 11.73
N ASN A 194 -16.19 21.33 12.41
CA ASN A 194 -14.75 21.55 12.29
C ASN A 194 -14.21 20.68 11.14
N TYR A 195 -13.71 21.32 10.07
CA TYR A 195 -13.12 20.66 8.90
C TYR A 195 -11.64 20.27 9.06
N THR A 196 -11.08 20.42 10.26
CA THR A 196 -9.67 20.08 10.55
C THR A 196 -9.47 18.69 11.17
N VAL A 197 -10.57 17.99 11.50
CA VAL A 197 -10.59 16.73 12.25
C VAL A 197 -11.28 15.59 11.50
N GLY A 198 -10.81 14.36 11.74
CA GLY A 198 -11.38 13.12 11.20
C GLY A 198 -11.64 13.13 9.70
N ILE A 199 -12.78 12.53 9.29
CA ILE A 199 -13.16 12.40 7.89
C ILE A 199 -13.52 13.74 7.23
N ARG A 200 -13.85 14.77 8.02
CA ARG A 200 -14.26 16.09 7.52
C ARG A 200 -13.14 16.84 6.80
N LYS A 201 -11.91 16.35 6.90
CA LYS A 201 -10.73 16.82 6.16
C LYS A 201 -10.71 16.34 4.70
N ALA A 202 -11.61 15.43 4.32
CA ALA A 202 -11.68 14.89 2.97
C ALA A 202 -11.92 16.01 1.95
N ILE A 203 -11.13 16.01 0.87
CA ILE A 203 -11.37 16.89 -0.28
C ILE A 203 -12.77 16.59 -0.83
N GLY A 204 -13.58 17.63 -0.98
CA GLY A 204 -15.02 17.55 -1.24
C GLY A 204 -15.84 18.10 -0.10
N VAL A 205 -15.46 17.82 1.15
CA VAL A 205 -16.27 18.18 2.30
C VAL A 205 -16.19 19.69 2.60
N PRO A 206 -15.00 20.31 2.77
CA PRO A 206 -14.92 21.75 2.95
C PRO A 206 -15.40 22.54 1.73
N GLU A 207 -15.13 22.04 0.52
CA GLU A 207 -15.45 22.73 -0.74
C GLU A 207 -16.96 22.89 -0.95
N PHE A 208 -17.78 21.94 -0.50
CA PHE A 208 -19.23 22.04 -0.61
C PHE A 208 -19.90 22.85 0.53
N ASP A 209 -19.18 23.27 1.58
CA ASP A 209 -19.78 23.99 2.73
C ASP A 209 -20.52 25.26 2.28
N ARG A 210 -19.87 26.10 1.46
CA ARG A 210 -20.47 27.33 0.95
C ARG A 210 -21.73 27.05 0.13
N TYR A 211 -21.69 25.99 -0.69
CA TYR A 211 -22.83 25.58 -1.50
C TYR A 211 -24.01 25.18 -0.62
N PHE A 212 -23.82 24.27 0.35
CA PHE A 212 -24.91 23.80 1.22
C PHE A 212 -25.52 24.89 2.11
N ARG A 213 -24.72 25.86 2.57
CA ARG A 213 -25.23 26.99 3.35
C ARG A 213 -26.13 27.92 2.52
N ALA A 214 -25.75 28.14 1.26
CA ALA A 214 -26.45 29.08 0.39
C ALA A 214 -27.65 28.42 -0.33
N GLU A 215 -27.59 27.11 -0.59
CA GLU A 215 -28.57 26.35 -1.38
C GLU A 215 -30.06 26.70 -1.10
N PRO A 216 -30.52 26.85 0.16
CA PRO A 216 -31.92 27.20 0.45
C PRO A 216 -32.37 28.57 -0.07
N PHE A 217 -31.44 29.51 -0.26
CA PHE A 217 -31.71 30.90 -0.60
C PHE A 217 -31.49 31.23 -2.08
N LEU A 218 -30.97 30.28 -2.85
CA LEU A 218 -30.59 30.48 -4.25
C LEU A 218 -31.65 29.96 -5.22
N ASN A 219 -31.78 30.63 -6.36
CA ASN A 219 -32.54 30.11 -7.50
C ASN A 219 -31.75 29.01 -8.23
N LYS A 220 -32.40 28.31 -9.18
CA LYS A 220 -31.78 27.16 -9.88
C LYS A 220 -30.44 27.52 -10.55
N ARG A 221 -30.39 28.64 -11.27
CA ARG A 221 -29.17 29.07 -11.97
C ARG A 221 -28.04 29.38 -10.99
N GLU A 222 -28.33 30.09 -9.92
CA GLU A 222 -27.34 30.41 -8.88
C GLU A 222 -26.82 29.16 -8.16
N ARG A 223 -27.70 28.16 -7.93
CA ARG A 223 -27.28 26.86 -7.38
C ARG A 223 -26.33 26.14 -8.33
N ASP A 224 -26.65 26.10 -9.61
CA ASP A 224 -25.82 25.45 -10.62
C ASP A 224 -24.44 26.13 -10.71
N GLU A 225 -24.41 27.47 -10.72
CA GLU A 225 -23.16 28.25 -10.73
C GLU A 225 -22.30 27.97 -9.48
N LEU A 226 -22.88 28.03 -8.27
CA LEU A 226 -22.15 27.81 -7.03
C LEU A 226 -21.70 26.35 -6.84
N LEU A 227 -22.50 25.38 -7.31
CA LEU A 227 -22.12 23.98 -7.33
C LEU A 227 -20.92 23.76 -8.24
N GLN A 228 -20.91 24.37 -9.43
CA GLN A 228 -19.78 24.29 -10.34
C GLN A 228 -18.52 24.93 -9.74
N GLU A 229 -18.62 26.06 -9.03
CA GLU A 229 -17.49 26.64 -8.30
C GLU A 229 -16.87 25.64 -7.30
N ALA A 230 -17.71 24.97 -6.49
CA ALA A 230 -17.25 23.97 -5.53
C ALA A 230 -16.57 22.78 -6.22
N ILE A 231 -17.16 22.26 -7.31
CA ILE A 231 -16.57 21.16 -8.11
C ILE A 231 -15.21 21.56 -8.67
N GLN A 232 -15.06 22.78 -9.20
CA GLN A 232 -13.76 23.26 -9.71
C GLN A 232 -12.72 23.40 -8.60
N GLU A 233 -13.13 23.79 -7.39
CA GLU A 233 -12.26 23.81 -6.23
C GLU A 233 -11.78 22.40 -5.83
N ILE A 234 -12.68 21.41 -5.82
CA ILE A 234 -12.36 20.00 -5.56
C ILE A 234 -11.32 19.50 -6.56
N LYS A 235 -11.52 19.76 -7.86
CA LYS A 235 -10.55 19.41 -8.91
C LYS A 235 -9.19 20.05 -8.67
N ARG A 236 -9.17 21.34 -8.32
CA ARG A 236 -7.93 22.07 -8.02
C ARG A 236 -7.21 21.50 -6.80
N ASN A 237 -7.93 21.22 -5.71
CA ASN A 237 -7.35 20.68 -4.48
C ASN A 237 -6.87 19.23 -4.65
N THR A 238 -7.58 18.42 -5.44
CA THR A 238 -7.17 17.06 -5.81
C THR A 238 -5.86 17.06 -6.60
N ARG A 239 -5.72 17.94 -7.60
CA ARG A 239 -4.46 18.12 -8.35
C ARG A 239 -3.30 18.60 -7.46
N LYS A 240 -3.57 19.52 -6.52
CA LYS A 240 -2.57 19.94 -5.53
C LYS A 240 -2.14 18.78 -4.62
N LEU A 241 -3.08 17.93 -4.20
CA LEU A 241 -2.77 16.74 -3.40
C LEU A 241 -1.88 15.77 -4.16
N ALA A 242 -2.20 15.47 -5.43
CA ALA A 242 -1.41 14.57 -6.27
C ALA A 242 0.05 15.04 -6.39
N ARG A 243 0.28 16.32 -6.69
CA ARG A 243 1.63 16.91 -6.77
C ARG A 243 2.38 16.81 -5.45
N ARG A 244 1.74 17.16 -4.33
CA ARG A 244 2.35 17.06 -2.99
C ARG A 244 2.71 15.62 -2.61
N GLN A 245 1.92 14.64 -3.05
CA GLN A 245 2.23 13.22 -2.83
C GLN A 245 3.44 12.80 -3.64
N LEU A 246 3.54 13.21 -4.90
CA LEU A 246 4.71 12.95 -5.75
C LEU A 246 5.98 13.57 -5.17
N GLU A 247 5.93 14.84 -4.77
CA GLU A 247 7.05 15.53 -4.10
C GLU A 247 7.51 14.79 -2.84
N LYS A 248 6.57 14.25 -2.05
CA LYS A 248 6.88 13.45 -0.87
C LYS A 248 7.54 12.12 -1.23
N ILE A 249 7.09 11.43 -2.28
CA ILE A 249 7.71 10.19 -2.76
C ILE A 249 9.13 10.46 -3.25
N GLN A 250 9.33 11.51 -4.06
CA GLN A 250 10.65 11.94 -4.50
C GLN A 250 11.57 12.28 -3.31
N ARG A 251 11.04 12.83 -2.22
CA ARG A 251 11.82 13.01 -0.98
C ARG A 251 12.23 11.68 -0.34
N LEU A 252 11.35 10.68 -0.31
CA LEU A 252 11.68 9.34 0.22
C LEU A 252 12.80 8.69 -0.60
N ILE A 253 12.75 8.82 -1.93
CA ILE A 253 13.81 8.34 -2.84
C ILE A 253 15.11 9.11 -2.59
N ASN A 254 15.08 10.44 -2.77
CA ASN A 254 16.30 11.24 -2.88
C ASN A 254 16.93 11.64 -1.54
N LYS A 255 16.15 11.71 -0.45
CA LYS A 255 16.66 12.12 0.87
C LYS A 255 16.72 10.97 1.87
N LYS A 256 15.82 10.00 1.79
CA LYS A 256 15.83 8.83 2.68
C LYS A 256 16.47 7.59 2.05
N ASN A 257 16.86 7.66 0.76
CA ASN A 257 17.49 6.56 0.02
C ASN A 257 16.64 5.28 0.04
N TRP A 258 15.31 5.42 0.00
CA TRP A 258 14.43 4.27 -0.11
C TRP A 258 14.57 3.66 -1.51
N GLN A 259 14.81 2.34 -1.56
CA GLN A 259 14.87 1.58 -2.81
C GLN A 259 13.44 1.31 -3.30
N ILE A 260 12.91 2.23 -4.11
CA ILE A 260 11.53 2.18 -4.62
C ILE A 260 11.58 1.81 -6.10
N GLN A 261 10.94 0.70 -6.46
CA GLN A 261 10.78 0.29 -7.85
C GLN A 261 9.59 1.02 -8.47
N THR A 262 9.82 1.82 -9.50
CA THR A 262 8.78 2.62 -10.15
C THR A 262 8.21 1.88 -11.37
N VAL A 263 6.89 1.85 -11.48
CA VAL A 263 6.17 1.37 -12.66
C VAL A 263 5.40 2.54 -13.28
N ASP A 264 5.64 2.81 -14.56
CA ASP A 264 5.03 3.93 -15.27
C ASP A 264 3.71 3.50 -15.91
N ALA A 265 2.61 4.06 -15.40
CA ALA A 265 1.26 3.81 -15.89
C ALA A 265 0.81 4.88 -16.90
N THR A 266 1.64 5.83 -17.31
CA THR A 266 1.23 6.95 -18.19
C THR A 266 0.52 6.50 -19.45
N GLU A 267 1.08 5.52 -20.17
CA GLU A 267 0.49 4.97 -21.39
C GLU A 267 -0.85 4.29 -21.16
N VAL A 268 -1.10 3.76 -19.96
CA VAL A 268 -2.40 3.19 -19.60
C VAL A 268 -3.47 4.27 -19.58
N PHE A 269 -3.13 5.42 -18.98
CA PHE A 269 -4.06 6.54 -18.78
C PHE A 269 -4.35 7.31 -20.08
N LEU A 270 -3.56 7.08 -21.14
CA LEU A 270 -3.81 7.63 -22.48
C LEU A 270 -4.75 6.74 -23.32
N ARG A 271 -5.04 5.51 -22.88
CA ARG A 271 -5.88 4.53 -23.58
C ARG A 271 -7.26 4.41 -22.94
N ARG A 272 -8.18 3.70 -23.59
CA ARG A 272 -9.55 3.48 -23.09
C ARG A 272 -9.98 2.02 -23.28
N GLY A 273 -10.89 1.59 -22.40
CA GLY A 273 -11.47 0.24 -22.43
C GLY A 273 -10.40 -0.84 -22.47
N LYS A 274 -10.64 -1.87 -23.27
CA LYS A 274 -9.77 -3.06 -23.38
C LYS A 274 -8.30 -2.72 -23.67
N GLU A 275 -8.02 -1.70 -24.47
CA GLU A 275 -6.63 -1.30 -24.77
C GLU A 275 -5.90 -0.74 -23.54
N ALA A 276 -6.63 -0.08 -22.63
CA ALA A 276 -6.08 0.37 -21.36
C ALA A 276 -5.81 -0.82 -20.44
N ASP A 277 -6.70 -1.82 -20.41
CA ASP A 277 -6.51 -3.00 -19.57
C ASP A 277 -5.36 -3.89 -20.04
N GLU A 278 -5.23 -4.09 -21.36
CA GLU A 278 -4.07 -4.76 -21.96
C GLU A 278 -2.76 -3.99 -21.69
N ALA A 279 -2.80 -2.65 -21.73
CA ALA A 279 -1.66 -1.82 -21.37
C ALA A 279 -1.32 -1.91 -19.87
N TRP A 280 -2.32 -1.92 -19.00
CA TRP A 280 -2.15 -2.04 -17.56
C TRP A 280 -1.47 -3.36 -17.19
N GLU A 281 -1.94 -4.47 -17.78
CA GLU A 281 -1.31 -5.77 -17.56
C GLU A 281 0.16 -5.75 -17.99
N LYS A 282 0.43 -5.23 -19.20
CA LYS A 282 1.78 -5.23 -19.77
C LYS A 282 2.76 -4.30 -19.05
N LEU A 283 2.32 -3.12 -18.62
CA LEU A 283 3.20 -2.05 -18.15
C LEU A 283 3.22 -1.90 -16.62
N VAL A 284 2.18 -2.38 -15.93
CA VAL A 284 2.02 -2.17 -14.49
C VAL A 284 1.89 -3.49 -13.74
N ALA A 285 0.83 -4.26 -13.97
CA ALA A 285 0.53 -5.44 -13.15
C ALA A 285 1.53 -6.58 -13.38
N GLY A 286 1.87 -6.89 -14.63
CA GLY A 286 2.86 -7.91 -15.00
C GLY A 286 4.25 -7.62 -14.39
N PRO A 287 4.89 -6.47 -14.71
CA PRO A 287 6.19 -6.11 -14.13
C PRO A 287 6.18 -6.07 -12.59
N SER A 288 5.12 -5.54 -11.99
CA SER A 288 4.98 -5.54 -10.52
C SER A 288 4.91 -6.96 -9.94
N THR A 289 4.24 -7.88 -10.64
CA THR A 289 4.16 -9.29 -10.25
C THR A 289 5.52 -9.95 -10.28
N GLU A 290 6.33 -9.69 -11.31
CA GLU A 290 7.69 -10.22 -11.42
C GLU A 290 8.57 -9.74 -10.27
N ILE A 291 8.54 -8.43 -9.98
CA ILE A 291 9.29 -7.82 -8.86
C ILE A 291 8.87 -8.44 -7.52
N VAL A 292 7.56 -8.59 -7.28
CA VAL A 292 7.05 -9.18 -6.03
C VAL A 292 7.39 -10.67 -5.95
N ALA A 293 7.34 -11.42 -7.06
CA ALA A 293 7.72 -12.83 -7.08
C ALA A 293 9.21 -13.03 -6.78
N GLU A 294 10.09 -12.23 -7.39
CA GLU A 294 11.53 -12.23 -7.08
C GLU A 294 11.77 -11.94 -5.60
N PHE A 295 11.12 -10.88 -5.09
CA PHE A 295 11.19 -10.50 -3.69
C PHE A 295 10.70 -11.59 -2.74
N LEU A 296 9.57 -12.24 -3.01
CA LEU A 296 8.98 -13.23 -2.10
C LEU A 296 9.73 -14.55 -2.12
N TYR A 297 10.18 -15.01 -3.29
CA TYR A 297 10.74 -16.35 -3.46
C TYR A 297 12.26 -16.38 -3.61
N ASN A 298 12.94 -15.23 -3.52
CA ASN A 298 14.39 -15.09 -3.66
C ASN A 298 14.92 -15.73 -4.96
N PHE A 299 14.25 -15.50 -6.09
CA PHE A 299 14.75 -15.97 -7.38
C PHE A 299 16.02 -15.21 -7.76
N SER A 300 17.19 -15.75 -7.44
CA SER A 300 18.42 -15.28 -8.09
C SER A 300 18.32 -15.63 -9.58
N SER A 301 18.70 -14.68 -10.44
CA SER A 301 18.70 -14.81 -11.91
C SER A 301 19.51 -16.03 -12.41
N GLU A 302 20.37 -16.61 -11.57
CA GLU A 302 21.07 -17.88 -11.81
C GLU A 302 20.17 -19.13 -11.81
N THR A 303 19.03 -19.09 -11.13
CA THR A 303 18.14 -20.26 -10.95
C THR A 303 17.27 -20.51 -12.19
N LEU A 304 16.96 -19.47 -12.98
CA LEU A 304 16.20 -19.57 -14.23
C LEU A 304 17.01 -20.19 -15.38
N VAL A 305 18.33 -20.03 -15.37
CA VAL A 305 19.23 -20.59 -16.40
C VAL A 305 19.44 -22.10 -16.19
N ASN A 306 19.37 -22.58 -14.94
CA ASN A 306 19.73 -23.95 -14.59
C ASN A 306 18.54 -24.88 -14.34
N ASN A 307 17.30 -24.40 -14.36
CA ASN A 307 16.15 -25.27 -14.09
C ASN A 307 14.85 -24.86 -14.81
N PRO A 308 14.58 -25.38 -16.03
CA PRO A 308 13.36 -25.08 -16.79
C PRO A 308 12.07 -25.69 -16.18
N SER A 309 12.16 -26.28 -14.98
CA SER A 309 11.04 -26.90 -14.27
C SER A 309 10.49 -26.05 -13.11
N ILE A 310 11.08 -24.87 -12.84
CA ILE A 310 10.51 -23.88 -11.93
C ILE A 310 9.31 -23.22 -12.63
N ARG A 311 8.14 -23.82 -12.42
CA ARG A 311 6.87 -23.20 -12.77
C ARG A 311 6.57 -22.15 -11.71
N VAL A 312 6.55 -20.88 -12.11
CA VAL A 312 5.73 -19.85 -11.44
C VAL A 312 4.34 -20.48 -11.22
N PRO A 313 3.72 -20.37 -10.03
CA PRO A 313 2.38 -20.91 -9.80
C PRO A 313 1.47 -20.48 -10.95
N SER A 314 0.97 -21.46 -11.71
CA SER A 314 0.08 -21.19 -12.82
C SER A 314 -1.14 -20.44 -12.31
N LEU A 315 -1.36 -19.25 -12.87
CA LEU A 315 -2.51 -18.39 -12.66
C LEU A 315 -3.80 -19.22 -12.58
N PRO A 316 -4.63 -19.07 -11.53
CA PRO A 316 -6.01 -19.51 -11.59
C PRO A 316 -6.70 -18.78 -12.73
N CYS A 317 -7.28 -19.58 -13.60
CA CYS A 317 -8.00 -19.20 -14.80
C CYS A 317 -9.10 -18.15 -14.51
N GLY A 318 -9.20 -17.14 -15.38
CA GLY A 318 -10.44 -16.39 -15.60
C GLY A 318 -10.57 -15.05 -14.88
N ILE A 319 -9.93 -14.02 -15.43
CA ILE A 319 -10.50 -12.66 -15.39
C ILE A 319 -10.71 -12.27 -16.85
N MET A 320 -11.91 -12.56 -17.35
CA MET A 320 -12.51 -11.71 -18.38
C MET A 320 -13.03 -10.49 -17.63
N LEU A 321 -12.42 -9.32 -17.85
CA LEU A 321 -13.03 -7.99 -17.90
C LEU A 321 -12.03 -7.05 -18.60
#